data_AF-A0A1Q9PYP4-F1
#
_entry.id   AF-A0A1Q9PYP4-F1
#
_cell.length_a   1.000
_cell.length_b   1.000
_cell.length_c   1.000
_cell.angle_alpha   90.00
_cell.angle_beta   90.00
_cell.angle_gamma   90.00
#
_symmetry.space_group_name_H-M   'P 1'
#
loop_
_entity.id
_entity.type
_entity.pdbx_description
1 polymer ?
#
loop_
_entity_poly.entity_id
_entity_poly.type
_entity_poly.pdbx_seq_one_letter_code
_entity_poly.pdbx_strand_id
1 'polypeptide(L)'
;MPKRISYMEMYTTSMFSTVLQLITDIYLEFKYRLYWYFSPGIDNLTLWYVFFIYPAVNIIFLNFYPRLATLSKQILYILGWSAFALAYEWIAVQTEVFQYNGWKLWYSMLIYPLLYLLLLFNWLIIKTLKNKEDQ
;
A
#
# COMPACT_ATOMS: atom_id res chain seq x y z
N MET A 1 -0.60 -21.34 -7.73
CA MET A 1 0.15 -20.41 -6.85
C MET A 1 0.05 -20.95 -5.41
N PRO A 2 1.13 -21.44 -4.78
CA PRO A 2 1.05 -21.92 -3.40
C PRO A 2 0.81 -20.72 -2.46
N LYS A 3 -0.38 -20.64 -1.85
CA LYS A 3 -0.75 -19.57 -0.93
C LYS A 3 0.00 -19.73 0.39
N ARG A 4 0.78 -18.72 0.78
CA ARG A 4 1.53 -18.69 2.05
C ARG A 4 0.81 -17.93 3.18
N ILE A 5 -0.33 -17.31 2.85
CA ILE A 5 -1.13 -16.46 3.73
C ILE A 5 -2.58 -16.97 3.80
N SER A 6 -3.20 -16.84 4.97
CA SER A 6 -4.60 -17.25 5.20
C SER A 6 -5.58 -16.23 4.61
N TYR A 7 -6.80 -16.66 4.29
CA TYR A 7 -7.88 -15.75 3.84
C TYR A 7 -8.18 -14.65 4.85
N MET A 8 -8.14 -14.95 6.15
CA MET A 8 -8.31 -13.93 7.18
C MET A 8 -7.18 -12.89 7.17
N GLU A 9 -5.93 -13.34 7.05
CA GLU A 9 -4.78 -12.44 6.96
C GLU A 9 -4.92 -11.52 5.74
N MET A 10 -5.24 -12.09 4.57
CA MET A 10 -5.47 -11.33 3.34
C MET A 10 -6.56 -10.26 3.50
N TYR A 11 -7.70 -10.63 4.07
CA TYR A 11 -8.83 -9.74 4.25
C TYR A 11 -8.52 -8.60 5.22
N THR A 12 -7.98 -8.94 6.40
CA THR A 12 -7.69 -7.96 7.46
C THR A 12 -6.59 -6.99 7.08
N THR A 13 -5.51 -7.46 6.46
CA THR A 13 -4.43 -6.58 6.00
C THR A 13 -4.87 -5.69 4.84
N SER A 14 -5.71 -6.22 3.94
CA SER A 14 -6.26 -5.41 2.84
C SER A 14 -7.18 -4.33 3.37
N MET A 15 -8.10 -4.66 4.28
CA MET A 15 -8.97 -3.67 4.93
C MET A 15 -8.17 -2.61 5.68
N PHE A 16 -7.16 -3.01 6.46
CA PHE A 16 -6.27 -2.06 7.15
C PHE A 16 -5.61 -1.09 6.17
N SER A 17 -5.06 -1.61 5.07
CA SER A 17 -4.39 -0.79 4.06
C SER A 17 -5.33 0.18 3.34
N THR A 18 -6.55 -0.26 3.01
CA THR A 18 -7.55 0.57 2.35
C THR A 18 -8.03 1.69 3.27
N VAL A 19 -8.26 1.40 4.55
CA VAL A 19 -8.62 2.42 5.53
C VAL A 19 -7.50 3.43 5.70
N LEU A 20 -6.25 2.97 5.82
CA LEU A 20 -5.08 3.85 5.91
C LEU A 20 -4.99 4.77 4.68
N GLN A 21 -5.17 4.22 3.49
CA GLN A 21 -5.19 4.98 2.24
C GLN A 21 -6.28 6.05 2.24
N LEU A 22 -7.52 5.69 2.57
CA LEU A 22 -8.65 6.64 2.62
C LEU A 22 -8.41 7.77 3.62
N ILE A 23 -7.84 7.46 4.79
CA ILE A 23 -7.46 8.48 5.77
C ILE A 23 -6.40 9.41 5.15
N THR A 24 -5.38 8.86 4.51
CA THR A 24 -4.34 9.64 3.84
C THR A 24 -4.92 10.56 2.76
N ASP A 25 -5.84 10.08 1.93
CA ASP A 25 -6.48 10.87 0.87
C ASP A 25 -7.33 12.02 1.46
N ILE A 26 -8.07 11.78 2.55
CA ILE A 26 -8.82 12.83 3.27
C ILE A 26 -7.91 14.01 3.65
N TYR A 27 -6.70 13.73 4.12
CA TYR A 27 -5.77 14.80 4.50
C TYR A 27 -5.02 15.36 3.28
N LEU A 28 -4.36 14.53 2.48
CA LEU A 28 -3.44 14.99 1.45
C LEU A 28 -4.18 15.52 0.21
N GLU A 29 -5.18 14.78 -0.28
CA GLU A 29 -5.96 15.15 -1.45
C GLU A 29 -7.05 16.17 -1.10
N PHE A 30 -7.92 15.89 -0.13
CA PHE A 30 -9.07 16.76 0.12
C PHE A 30 -8.74 18.02 0.93
N LYS A 31 -7.99 17.88 2.04
CA LYS A 31 -7.68 19.01 2.92
C LYS A 31 -6.54 19.87 2.39
N TYR A 32 -5.42 19.25 2.00
CA TYR A 32 -4.23 19.97 1.56
C TYR A 32 -4.13 20.14 0.04
N ARG A 33 -4.96 19.43 -0.76
CA ARG A 33 -4.97 19.51 -2.23
C ARG A 33 -3.59 19.31 -2.85
N LEU A 34 -2.81 18.39 -2.29
CA LEU A 34 -1.42 18.13 -2.68
C LEU A 34 -1.33 17.33 -3.98
N TYR A 35 -2.30 16.45 -4.21
CA TYR A 35 -2.48 15.67 -5.42
C TYR A 35 -3.95 15.30 -5.59
N TRP A 36 -4.32 14.85 -6.78
CA TRP A 36 -5.60 14.18 -7.04
C TRP A 36 -5.47 13.14 -8.16
N TYR A 37 -6.37 12.18 -8.16
CA TYR A 37 -6.50 11.18 -9.23
C TYR A 37 -7.53 11.62 -10.27
N PHE A 38 -7.16 11.64 -11.55
CA PHE A 38 -7.96 12.05 -12.72
C PHE A 38 -8.53 13.48 -12.67
N SER A 39 -9.38 13.78 -11.70
CA SER A 39 -10.02 15.07 -11.51
C SER A 39 -10.03 15.46 -10.03
N PRO A 40 -9.93 16.75 -9.70
CA PRO A 40 -9.95 17.20 -8.32
C PRO A 40 -11.35 16.99 -7.72
N GLY A 41 -11.45 16.14 -6.69
CA GLY A 41 -12.69 15.89 -5.96
C GLY A 41 -12.99 14.40 -5.79
N ILE A 42 -14.21 14.09 -5.36
CA ILE A 42 -14.66 12.70 -5.21
C ILE A 42 -15.02 12.17 -6.61
N ASP A 43 -14.07 11.48 -7.24
CA ASP A 43 -14.33 10.72 -8.45
C ASP A 43 -14.63 9.25 -8.10
N ASN A 44 -15.75 8.75 -8.61
CA ASN A 44 -16.13 7.34 -8.45
C ASN A 44 -15.11 6.41 -9.09
N LEU A 45 -14.46 6.82 -10.18
CA LEU A 45 -13.41 6.04 -10.84
C LEU A 45 -12.20 5.86 -9.93
N THR A 46 -11.78 6.90 -9.21
CA THR A 46 -10.70 6.84 -8.23
C THR A 46 -11.01 5.86 -7.11
N LEU A 47 -12.25 5.86 -6.60
CA LEU A 47 -12.67 4.91 -5.57
C LEU A 47 -12.57 3.46 -6.04
N TRP A 48 -13.06 3.15 -7.25
CA TRP A 48 -12.94 1.80 -7.82
C TRP A 48 -11.49 1.41 -8.03
N TYR A 49 -10.68 2.33 -8.56
CA TYR A 49 -9.27 2.12 -8.80
C TYR A 49 -8.53 1.73 -7.51
N VAL A 50 -8.69 2.52 -6.44
CA VAL A 50 -8.09 2.27 -5.13
C VAL A 50 -8.61 0.95 -4.53
N PHE A 51 -9.92 0.71 -4.60
CA PHE A 51 -10.53 -0.47 -3.97
C PHE A 51 -10.09 -1.80 -4.57
N PHE A 52 -9.80 -1.86 -5.87
CA PHE A 52 -9.34 -3.11 -6.50
C PHE A 52 -7.83 -3.28 -6.44
N ILE A 53 -7.07 -2.20 -6.65
CA ILE A 53 -5.62 -2.31 -6.82
C ILE A 53 -4.91 -2.50 -5.50
N TYR A 54 -5.32 -1.79 -4.44
CA TYR A 54 -4.64 -1.89 -3.15
C TYR A 54 -4.73 -3.31 -2.56
N PRO A 55 -5.91 -3.96 -2.47
CA PRO A 55 -5.98 -5.33 -2.00
C PRO A 55 -5.17 -6.30 -2.87
N ALA A 56 -5.23 -6.16 -4.20
CA ALA A 56 -4.48 -7.02 -5.11
C ALA A 56 -2.97 -6.92 -4.87
N VAL A 57 -2.43 -5.69 -4.81
CA VAL A 57 -1.01 -5.44 -4.55
C VAL A 57 -0.59 -5.95 -3.18
N ASN A 58 -1.38 -5.70 -2.14
CA ASN A 58 -1.04 -6.11 -0.77
C ASN A 58 -1.04 -7.62 -0.58
N ILE A 59 -1.98 -8.33 -1.22
CA ILE A 59 -2.02 -9.79 -1.23
C ILE A 59 -0.76 -10.35 -1.91
N ILE A 60 -0.38 -9.80 -3.07
CA ILE A 60 0.83 -10.24 -3.80
C ILE A 60 2.07 -9.96 -2.94
N PHE A 61 2.17 -8.74 -2.40
CA PHE A 61 3.29 -8.32 -1.56
C PHE A 61 3.49 -9.26 -0.37
N LEU A 62 2.43 -9.53 0.41
CA LEU A 62 2.49 -10.39 1.59
C LEU A 62 2.74 -11.85 1.24
N ASN A 63 2.17 -12.34 0.13
CA ASN A 63 2.33 -13.73 -0.27
C ASN A 63 3.78 -14.06 -0.67
N PHE A 64 4.50 -13.11 -1.27
CA PHE A 64 5.90 -13.26 -1.67
C PHE A 64 6.92 -12.74 -0.65
N TYR A 65 6.45 -12.15 0.46
CA TYR A 65 7.34 -11.59 1.47
C TYR A 65 8.26 -12.67 2.07
N PRO A 66 9.60 -12.51 1.97
CA PRO A 66 10.56 -13.54 2.36
C PRO A 66 10.81 -13.53 3.89
N ARG A 67 9.79 -13.91 4.68
CA ARG A 67 9.83 -13.85 6.16
C ARG A 67 10.96 -14.66 6.80
N LEU A 68 11.29 -15.82 6.23
CA LEU A 68 12.34 -16.72 6.75
C LEU A 68 13.75 -16.33 6.26
N ALA A 69 13.87 -15.31 5.41
CA ALA A 69 15.15 -14.84 4.90
C ALA A 69 15.81 -13.83 5.86
N THR A 70 17.09 -13.54 5.60
CA THR A 70 17.85 -12.52 6.35
C THR A 70 17.18 -11.15 6.27
N LEU A 71 17.38 -10.33 7.31
CA LEU A 71 16.85 -8.95 7.38
C LEU A 71 17.21 -8.13 6.13
N SER A 72 18.42 -8.30 5.58
CA SER A 72 18.84 -7.61 4.35
C SER A 72 17.97 -7.95 3.14
N LYS A 73 17.55 -9.22 2.99
CA LYS A 73 16.65 -9.64 1.89
C LYS A 73 15.23 -9.09 2.08
N GLN A 74 14.77 -8.99 3.32
CA GLN A 74 13.48 -8.39 3.65
C GLN A 74 13.47 -6.89 3.34
N ILE A 75 14.53 -6.17 3.75
CA ILE A 75 14.69 -4.74 3.46
C ILE A 75 14.78 -4.51 1.94
N LEU A 76 15.60 -5.30 1.24
CA LEU A 76 15.72 -5.19 -0.22
C LEU A 76 14.39 -5.44 -0.94
N TYR A 77 13.58 -6.37 -0.43
CA TYR A 77 12.25 -6.65 -0.96
C TYR A 77 11.31 -5.44 -0.79
N ILE A 78 11.30 -4.82 0.38
CA ILE A 78 10.50 -3.60 0.64
C ILE A 78 10.97 -2.44 -0.26
N LEU A 79 12.28 -2.24 -0.38
CA LEU A 79 12.85 -1.20 -1.24
C LEU A 79 12.53 -1.45 -2.72
N GLY A 80 12.57 -2.72 -3.16
CA GLY A 80 12.19 -3.10 -4.53
C GLY A 80 10.72 -2.79 -4.82
N TRP A 81 9.82 -3.12 -3.88
CA TRP A 81 8.40 -2.75 -4.00
C TRP A 81 8.16 -1.24 -3.92
N SER A 82 8.91 -0.53 -3.09
CA SER A 82 8.85 0.93 -3.02
C SER A 82 9.31 1.56 -4.34
N ALA A 83 10.39 1.03 -4.95
CA ALA A 83 10.84 1.48 -6.26
C ALA A 83 9.82 1.17 -7.36
N PHE A 84 9.16 0.01 -7.31
CA PHE A 84 8.06 -0.33 -8.22
C PHE A 84 6.87 0.64 -8.07
N ALA A 85 6.47 0.96 -6.84
CA ALA A 85 5.41 1.93 -6.57
C ALA A 85 5.78 3.34 -7.08
N LEU A 86 7.03 3.78 -6.89
CA LEU A 86 7.52 5.05 -7.43
C LEU A 86 7.52 5.08 -8.96
N ALA A 87 7.95 4.00 -9.61
CA ALA A 87 7.91 3.90 -11.06
C ALA A 87 6.46 3.93 -11.57
N TYR A 88 5.55 3.24 -10.89
CA TYR A 88 4.12 3.28 -11.18
C TYR A 88 3.55 4.70 -11.06
N GLU A 89 3.83 5.39 -9.95
CA GLU A 89 3.42 6.77 -9.71
C GLU A 89 3.98 7.71 -10.77
N TRP A 90 5.27 7.57 -11.12
CA TRP A 90 5.89 8.38 -12.15
C TRP A 90 5.21 8.21 -13.51
N ILE A 91 4.87 6.98 -13.90
CA ILE A 91 4.10 6.71 -15.13
C ILE A 91 2.70 7.33 -15.03
N ALA A 92 2.01 7.17 -13.89
CA ALA A 92 0.68 7.73 -13.68
C ALA A 92 0.66 9.26 -13.80
N VAL A 93 1.75 9.94 -13.41
CA VAL A 93 1.93 11.38 -13.60
C VAL A 93 2.08 11.74 -15.08
N GLN A 94 2.81 10.93 -15.86
CA GLN A 94 2.96 11.17 -17.31
C GLN A 94 1.66 10.91 -18.08
N THR A 95 0.83 9.99 -17.63
CA THR A 95 -0.44 9.63 -18.29
C THR A 95 -1.62 10.49 -17.83
N GLU A 96 -1.38 11.55 -17.05
CA GLU A 96 -2.39 12.44 -16.46
C GLU A 96 -3.39 11.73 -15.53
N VAL A 97 -3.15 10.47 -15.18
CA VAL A 97 -3.92 9.71 -14.19
C VAL A 97 -3.69 10.29 -12.79
N PHE A 98 -2.49 10.80 -12.53
CA PHE A 98 -2.11 11.41 -11.26
C PHE A 98 -1.61 12.84 -11.50
N GLN A 99 -2.22 13.82 -10.85
CA GLN A 99 -1.81 15.22 -11.01
C GLN A 99 -1.29 15.78 -9.69
N TYR A 100 -0.07 16.32 -9.73
CA TYR A 100 0.54 16.97 -8.57
C TYR A 100 0.14 18.42 -8.46
N ASN A 101 -0.13 18.86 -7.23
CA ASN A 101 -0.30 20.27 -6.88
C ASN A 101 0.50 20.60 -5.63
N GLY A 102 1.80 20.83 -5.82
CA GLY A 102 2.75 21.07 -4.73
C GLY A 102 3.33 19.80 -4.10
N TRP A 103 2.81 18.61 -4.43
CA TRP A 103 3.45 17.35 -4.09
C TRP A 103 4.69 17.08 -4.95
N LYS A 104 5.66 16.40 -4.36
CA LYS A 104 6.91 16.02 -5.00
C LYS A 104 7.12 14.52 -4.84
N LEU A 105 7.60 13.89 -5.90
CA LEU A 105 7.90 12.45 -5.97
C LEU A 105 8.84 11.97 -4.83
N TRP A 106 9.71 12.86 -4.32
CA TRP A 106 10.59 12.58 -3.18
C TRP A 106 9.84 12.35 -1.86
N TYR A 107 8.67 12.94 -1.65
CA TYR A 107 7.85 12.63 -0.48
C TYR A 107 7.35 11.19 -0.56
N SER A 108 6.84 10.78 -1.72
CA SER A 108 6.41 9.40 -1.98
C SER A 108 7.55 8.40 -1.77
N MET A 109 8.79 8.77 -2.12
CA MET A 109 9.96 7.89 -1.94
C MET A 109 10.20 7.48 -0.48
N LEU A 110 9.91 8.37 0.48
CA LEU A 110 10.03 8.05 1.90
C LEU A 110 8.76 7.41 2.47
N ILE A 111 7.60 7.77 1.93
CA ILE A 111 6.30 7.29 2.40
C ILE A 111 6.08 5.83 1.99
N TYR A 112 6.41 5.41 0.76
CA TYR A 112 6.17 4.02 0.34
C TYR A 112 6.86 2.96 1.19
N PRO A 113 8.17 3.06 1.52
CA PRO A 113 8.81 2.13 2.43
C PRO A 113 8.11 2.09 3.80
N LEU A 114 7.69 3.25 4.31
CA LEU A 114 6.97 3.35 5.58
C LEU A 114 5.60 2.66 5.53
N LEU A 115 4.85 2.83 4.44
CA LEU A 115 3.56 2.17 4.23
C LEU A 115 3.70 0.65 4.19
N TYR A 116 4.69 0.13 3.46
CA TYR A 116 4.96 -1.31 3.44
C TYR A 116 5.39 -1.85 4.81
N LEU A 117 6.16 -1.08 5.59
CA LEU A 117 6.49 -1.44 6.97
C LEU A 117 5.26 -1.46 7.89
N LEU A 118 4.36 -0.48 7.77
CA LEU A 118 3.10 -0.46 8.53
C LEU A 118 2.21 -1.66 8.18
N LEU A 119 2.13 -2.02 6.89
CA LEU A 119 1.41 -3.21 6.44
C LEU A 119 1.99 -4.50 7.05
N LEU A 120 3.32 -4.63 7.05
CA LEU A 120 4.01 -5.78 7.65
C LEU A 120 3.76 -5.84 9.16
N PHE A 121 3.82 -4.69 9.84
CA PHE A 121 3.57 -4.61 11.27
C PHE A 121 2.13 -5.04 11.61
N ASN A 122 1.15 -4.57 10.85
CA ASN A 122 -0.24 -4.99 10.99
C ASN A 122 -0.39 -6.51 10.78
N TRP A 123 0.22 -7.07 9.74
CA TRP A 123 0.21 -8.51 9.48
C TRP A 123 0.84 -9.33 10.63
N LEU A 124 1.94 -8.85 11.21
CA LEU A 124 2.58 -9.49 12.36
C LEU A 124 1.70 -9.47 13.61
N ILE A 125 0.97 -8.38 13.86
CA ILE A 125 -0.02 -8.31 14.95
C ILE A 125 -1.11 -9.36 14.74
N ILE A 126 -1.71 -9.40 13.55
CA ILE A 126 -2.78 -10.36 13.22
C ILE A 126 -2.31 -11.79 13.42
N LYS A 127 -1.10 -12.13 12.98
CA LYS A 127 -0.52 -13.47 13.23
C LYS A 127 -0.33 -13.77 14.70
N THR A 128 0.09 -12.79 15.49
CA THR A 128 0.30 -12.96 16.92
C THR A 128 -1.03 -13.16 17.66
N LEU A 129 -2.07 -12.43 17.27
CA LEU A 129 -3.42 -12.59 17.83
C LEU A 129 -4.00 -13.96 17.48
N LYS A 130 -3.91 -14.38 16.22
CA LYS A 130 -4.38 -15.69 15.79
C LYS A 130 -3.71 -16.83 16.55
N ASN A 131 -2.38 -16.77 16.71
CA ASN A 131 -1.65 -17.80 17.46
C ASN A 131 -2.05 -17.89 18.94
N LYS A 132 -2.60 -16.81 19.54
CA LYS A 132 -3.11 -16.80 20.92
C LYS A 132 -4.52 -17.36 21.02
N GLU A 133 -5.33 -17.25 19.98
CA GLU A 133 -6.69 -17.82 19.93
C GLU A 133 -6.66 -19.34 19.67
N ASP A 134 -5.65 -19.82 18.93
CA ASP A 134 -5.45 -21.24 18.64
C ASP A 134 -4.75 -22.02 19.80
N GLN A 135 -4.40 -21.36 20.91
CA GLN A 135 -3.77 -21.93 22.12
C GLN A 135 -4.76 -22.08 23.28
#